data_AF-A0A1Y4E5Z1-F1
#
_entry.id   AF-A0A1Y4E5Z1-F1
#
_cell.length_a   1.000
_cell.length_b   1.000
_cell.length_c   1.000
_cell.angle_alpha   90.00
_cell.angle_beta   90.00
_cell.angle_gamma   90.00
#
_symmetry.space_group_name_H-M   'P 1'
#
loop_
_entity.id
_entity.type
_entity.pdbx_description
1 polymer ?
#
loop_
_entity_poly.entity_id
_entity_poly.type
_entity_poly.pdbx_seq_one_letter_code
_entity_poly.pdbx_strand_id
1 'polypeptide(L)'
;MVAGGADARLLSSLNMELGQLFSDAVGRICDKAGVDPSWLGFVASRGQTVWHEPDASRVYADGKRYHAPTLQLGEPALIAHDHNVRVVANIRAMDMAAGGQGAPSVPFSEVVLYGADDCNRASLAGAPVNITVMVALPLLIAAALAGTRFFVDTDRGLCRGALITFAVAWAASLLVCWLVLYQGVMPF
;
A
#
# COMPACT_ATOMS: atom_id res chain seq x y z
N MET A 1 18.96 16.32 -20.77
CA MET A 1 18.63 15.32 -19.74
C MET A 1 19.80 15.23 -18.79
N VAL A 2 19.71 15.84 -17.61
CA VAL A 2 20.71 15.61 -16.54
C VAL A 2 20.35 14.25 -15.93
N ALA A 3 21.26 13.28 -16.03
CA ALA A 3 21.16 12.04 -15.27
C ALA A 3 21.40 12.40 -13.79
N GLY A 4 20.35 12.82 -13.09
CA GLY A 4 20.40 13.09 -11.66
C GLY A 4 20.41 11.78 -10.89
N GLY A 5 21.60 11.21 -10.65
CA GLY A 5 21.73 10.12 -9.70
C GLY A 5 21.41 10.63 -8.29
N ALA A 6 20.50 9.97 -7.59
CA ALA A 6 20.32 10.21 -6.16
C ALA A 6 21.54 9.64 -5.42
N ASP A 7 22.32 10.50 -4.76
CA ASP A 7 23.40 10.08 -3.88
C ASP A 7 22.88 9.86 -2.45
N ALA A 8 23.71 9.24 -1.59
CA ALA A 8 23.35 8.96 -0.21
C ALA A 8 23.03 10.25 0.57
N ARG A 9 23.66 11.37 0.20
CA ARG A 9 23.43 12.67 0.82
C ARG A 9 22.02 13.17 0.53
N LEU A 10 21.59 13.11 -0.73
CA LEU A 10 20.25 13.55 -1.14
C LEU A 10 19.17 12.69 -0.48
N LEU A 11 19.32 11.36 -0.49
CA LEU A 11 18.38 10.46 0.18
C LEU A 11 18.29 10.71 1.69
N SER A 12 19.42 10.97 2.34
CA SER A 12 19.45 11.29 3.78
C SER A 12 18.78 12.63 4.06
N SER A 13 19.05 13.66 3.24
CA SER A 13 18.40 14.96 3.37
C SER A 13 16.88 14.86 3.20
N LEU A 14 16.43 14.11 2.18
CA LEU A 14 15.02 13.89 1.92
C LEU A 14 14.34 13.08 3.04
N ASN A 15 15.04 12.13 3.65
CA ASN A 15 14.54 11.39 4.81
C ASN A 15 14.21 12.32 5.99
N MET A 16 15.11 13.27 6.26
CA MET A 16 14.92 14.27 7.32
C MET A 16 13.79 15.24 6.97
N GLU A 17 13.75 15.74 5.73
CA GLU A 17 12.72 16.68 5.28
C GLU A 17 11.31 16.07 5.33
N LEU A 18 11.15 14.83 4.83
CA LEU A 18 9.89 14.10 4.97
C LEU A 18 9.53 13.83 6.42
N GLY A 19 10.51 13.53 7.29
CA GLY A 19 10.29 13.34 8.71
C GLY A 19 9.74 14.61 9.38
N GLN A 20 10.28 15.78 9.05
CA GLN A 20 9.77 17.06 9.55
C GLN A 20 8.35 17.32 9.07
N LEU A 21 8.07 17.11 7.77
CA LEU A 21 6.73 17.28 7.22
C LEU A 21 5.70 16.34 7.88
N PHE A 22 6.09 15.12 8.21
CA PHE A 22 5.24 14.19 8.95
C PHE A 22 5.05 14.61 10.41
N SER A 23 6.08 15.13 11.07
CA SER A 23 5.97 15.70 12.41
C SER A 23 5.00 16.88 12.45
N ASP A 24 5.13 17.81 11.50
CA ASP A 24 4.23 18.95 11.35
C ASP A 24 2.78 18.50 11.11
N ALA A 25 2.60 17.43 10.32
CA ALA A 25 1.28 16.85 10.07
C ALA A 25 0.64 16.28 11.34
N VAL A 26 1.42 15.62 12.21
CA VAL A 26 0.93 15.14 13.52
C VAL A 26 0.42 16.30 14.37
N GLY A 27 1.19 17.38 14.48
CA GLY A 27 0.77 18.59 15.21
C GLY A 27 -0.53 19.18 14.65
N ARG A 28 -0.60 19.35 13.33
CA ARG A 28 -1.81 19.87 12.66
C ARG A 28 -3.04 18.98 12.84
N ILE A 29 -2.88 17.66 12.93
CA ILE A 29 -3.98 16.74 13.19
C ILE A 29 -4.45 16.87 14.63
N CYS A 30 -3.52 16.96 15.58
CA CYS A 30 -3.81 17.17 17.00
C CYS A 30 -4.57 18.48 17.23
N ASP A 31 -4.10 19.59 16.64
CA ASP A 31 -4.75 20.90 16.71
C ASP A 31 -6.18 20.84 16.16
N LYS A 32 -6.37 20.23 14.99
CA LYS A 32 -7.70 20.08 14.36
C LYS A 32 -8.65 19.19 15.17
N ALA A 33 -8.12 18.17 15.83
CA ALA A 33 -8.89 17.27 16.67
C ALA A 33 -9.13 17.83 18.09
N GLY A 34 -8.45 18.93 18.47
CA GLY A 34 -8.46 19.43 19.84
C GLY A 34 -7.82 18.46 20.84
N VAL A 35 -6.86 17.64 20.38
CA VAL A 35 -6.16 16.64 21.20
C VAL A 35 -4.79 17.20 21.55
N ASP A 36 -4.47 17.20 22.84
CA ASP A 36 -3.11 17.53 23.29
C ASP A 36 -2.16 16.36 22.91
N PRO A 37 -1.01 16.62 22.25
CA PRO A 37 -0.06 15.57 21.85
C PRO A 37 0.38 14.64 22.98
N SER A 38 0.38 15.10 24.24
CA SER A 38 0.70 14.27 25.41
C SER A 38 -0.30 13.13 25.66
N TRP A 39 -1.50 13.22 25.09
CA TRP A 39 -2.51 12.16 25.15
C TRP A 39 -2.37 11.12 24.04
N LEU A 40 -1.46 11.31 23.09
CA LEU A 40 -1.20 10.33 22.06
C LEU A 40 -0.54 9.09 22.68
N GLY A 41 -1.19 7.93 22.57
CA GLY A 41 -0.59 6.66 23.00
C GLY A 41 0.63 6.28 22.15
N PHE A 42 0.53 6.47 20.82
CA PHE A 42 1.62 6.30 19.87
C PHE A 42 1.26 6.93 18.52
N VAL A 43 2.26 7.13 17.66
CA VAL A 43 2.09 7.45 16.24
C VAL A 43 2.62 6.29 15.41
N ALA A 44 1.82 5.78 14.46
CA ALA A 44 2.31 4.82 13.46
C ALA A 44 2.60 5.55 12.15
N SER A 45 3.87 5.61 11.76
CA SER A 45 4.31 6.22 10.50
C SER A 45 4.78 5.15 9.52
N ARG A 46 4.05 5.02 8.41
CA ARG A 46 4.44 4.13 7.30
C ARG A 46 5.68 4.65 6.56
N GLY A 47 5.88 5.96 6.56
CA GLY A 47 6.82 6.64 5.67
C GLY A 47 6.34 6.73 4.21
N GLN A 48 7.21 7.26 3.36
CA GLN A 48 7.04 7.34 1.92
C GLN A 48 7.90 6.31 1.21
N THR A 49 7.29 5.36 0.50
CA THR A 49 8.02 4.35 -0.26
C THR A 49 8.77 5.00 -1.43
N VAL A 50 10.09 4.83 -1.47
CA VAL A 50 10.96 5.25 -2.59
C VAL A 50 11.52 4.07 -3.37
N TRP A 51 11.64 2.90 -2.72
CA TRP A 51 12.03 1.65 -3.37
C TRP A 51 11.30 0.47 -2.75
N HIS A 52 10.91 -0.50 -3.57
CA HIS A 52 10.27 -1.73 -3.12
C HIS A 52 10.46 -2.83 -4.18
N GLU A 53 11.22 -3.86 -3.82
CA GLU A 53 11.57 -4.95 -4.72
C GLU A 53 11.62 -6.27 -3.92
N PRO A 54 10.46 -6.83 -3.56
CA PRO A 54 10.37 -7.96 -2.65
C PRO A 54 10.75 -9.31 -3.29
N ASP A 55 10.81 -9.34 -4.63
CA ASP A 55 11.17 -10.50 -5.45
C ASP A 55 12.67 -10.64 -5.71
N ALA A 56 13.50 -9.66 -5.30
CA ALA A 56 14.95 -9.78 -5.48
C ALA A 56 15.51 -10.97 -4.66
N SER A 57 16.62 -11.54 -5.13
CA SER A 57 17.22 -12.71 -4.49
C SER A 57 17.40 -12.50 -2.99
N ARG A 58 16.89 -13.42 -2.18
CA ARG A 58 17.11 -13.44 -0.73
C ARG A 58 18.38 -14.20 -0.36
N VAL A 59 19.01 -14.84 -1.33
CA VAL A 59 20.22 -15.65 -1.17
C VAL A 59 21.40 -14.87 -1.73
N TYR A 60 22.50 -14.84 -0.99
CA TYR A 60 23.82 -14.46 -1.50
C TYR A 60 24.40 -15.55 -2.43
N ALA A 61 23.64 -15.98 -3.43
CA ALA A 61 24.02 -17.07 -4.32
C ALA A 61 24.46 -16.51 -5.67
N ASP A 62 25.73 -16.06 -5.74
CA ASP A 62 26.51 -15.71 -6.95
C ASP A 62 27.45 -14.49 -6.75
N GLY A 63 27.49 -13.88 -5.57
CA GLY A 63 28.29 -12.68 -5.34
C GLY A 63 27.65 -11.38 -5.87
N LYS A 64 26.39 -11.42 -6.34
CA LYS A 64 25.56 -10.22 -6.53
C LYS A 64 24.86 -9.90 -5.20
N ARG A 65 25.19 -8.75 -4.64
CA ARG A 65 25.16 -8.45 -3.19
C ARG A 65 23.85 -7.83 -2.67
N TYR A 66 22.68 -8.21 -3.17
CA TYR A 66 21.45 -7.51 -2.77
C TYR A 66 20.36 -8.47 -2.32
N HIS A 67 20.01 -8.39 -1.03
CA HIS A 67 18.75 -8.91 -0.50
C HIS A 67 17.60 -8.07 -1.02
N ALA A 68 16.42 -8.69 -1.19
CA ALA A 68 15.13 -8.04 -1.45
C ALA A 68 14.99 -6.71 -0.70
N PRO A 69 15.15 -5.55 -1.37
CA PRO A 69 15.17 -4.26 -0.71
C PRO A 69 13.77 -3.65 -0.62
N THR A 70 13.53 -2.93 0.48
CA THR A 70 12.44 -1.96 0.55
C THR A 70 12.90 -0.75 1.35
N LEU A 71 12.59 0.45 0.87
CA LEU A 71 12.97 1.70 1.51
C LEU A 71 11.77 2.62 1.60
N GLN A 72 11.46 3.02 2.83
CA GLN A 72 10.51 4.09 3.13
C GLN A 72 11.27 5.22 3.80
N LEU A 73 11.13 6.44 3.28
CA LEU A 73 11.70 7.65 3.86
C LEU A 73 10.70 8.33 4.80
N GLY A 74 11.23 9.17 5.69
CA GLY A 74 10.48 9.92 6.69
C GLY A 74 10.95 9.54 8.08
N GLU A 75 11.92 10.27 8.59
CA GLU A 75 12.60 9.96 9.86
C GLU A 75 11.62 9.96 11.05
N PRO A 76 11.35 8.79 11.68
CA PRO A 76 10.44 8.71 12.82
C PRO A 76 10.96 9.40 14.08
N ALA A 77 12.29 9.57 14.23
CA ALA A 77 12.87 10.25 15.38
C ALA A 77 12.40 11.70 15.52
N LEU A 78 12.12 12.40 14.41
CA LEU A 78 11.58 13.77 14.44
C LEU A 78 10.18 13.80 15.06
N ILE A 79 9.31 12.89 14.65
CA ILE A 79 7.96 12.75 15.23
C ILE A 79 8.05 12.43 16.73
N ALA A 80 8.94 11.49 17.09
CA ALA A 80 9.10 11.05 18.47
C ALA A 80 9.62 12.19 19.36
N HIS A 81 10.60 12.94 18.86
CA HIS A 81 11.21 14.07 19.56
C HIS A 81 10.21 15.23 19.73
N ASP A 82 9.58 15.67 18.64
CA ASP A 82 8.76 16.88 18.64
C ASP A 82 7.48 16.73 19.47
N HIS A 83 6.91 15.52 19.49
CA HIS A 83 5.64 15.24 20.19
C HIS A 83 5.81 14.42 21.47
N ASN A 84 7.05 14.09 21.85
CA ASN A 84 7.36 13.23 23.01
C ASN A 84 6.49 11.96 23.07
N VAL A 85 6.37 11.29 21.93
CA VAL A 85 5.43 10.18 21.72
C VAL A 85 6.17 8.95 21.20
N ARG A 86 5.67 7.76 21.55
CA ARG A 86 6.15 6.51 20.96
C ARG A 86 5.82 6.50 19.46
N VAL A 87 6.81 6.21 18.61
CA VAL A 87 6.59 6.08 17.16
C VAL A 87 6.86 4.64 16.71
N VAL A 88 5.91 4.07 15.97
CA VAL A 88 6.04 2.79 15.28
C VAL A 88 6.27 3.07 13.80
N ALA A 89 7.38 2.60 13.24
CA ALA A 89 7.75 2.86 11.85
C ALA A 89 8.40 1.65 11.19
N ASN A 90 8.80 1.79 9.92
CA ASN A 90 9.49 0.76 9.12
C ASN A 90 8.71 -0.58 9.03
N ILE A 91 7.38 -0.48 8.91
CA ILE A 91 6.44 -1.60 9.03
C ILE A 91 6.70 -2.68 7.97
N ARG A 92 7.09 -2.30 6.75
CA ARG A 92 7.29 -3.25 5.64
C ARG A 92 8.52 -4.11 5.82
N ALA A 93 9.59 -3.56 6.42
CA ALA A 93 10.82 -4.30 6.62
C ALA A 93 10.64 -5.50 7.55
N MET A 94 9.75 -5.40 8.53
CA MET A 94 9.45 -6.51 9.44
C MET A 94 8.79 -7.69 8.71
N ASP A 95 7.80 -7.43 7.85
CA ASP A 95 7.16 -8.47 7.05
C ASP A 95 8.15 -9.11 6.07
N MET A 96 8.98 -8.30 5.39
CA MET A 96 10.05 -8.78 4.51
C MET A 96 11.05 -9.70 5.25
N ALA A 97 11.47 -9.31 6.45
CA ALA A 97 12.38 -10.09 7.29
C ALA A 97 11.76 -11.43 7.74
N ALA A 98 10.43 -11.48 7.92
CA ALA A 98 9.69 -12.69 8.24
C ALA A 98 9.44 -13.62 7.02
N GLY A 99 9.95 -13.26 5.83
CA GLY A 99 9.71 -14.04 4.61
C GLY A 99 8.56 -13.51 3.74
N GLY A 100 7.82 -12.51 4.22
CA GLY A 100 6.74 -11.86 3.49
C GLY A 100 7.21 -10.93 2.38
N GLN A 101 6.26 -10.24 1.76
CA GLN A 101 6.46 -9.39 0.58
C GLN A 101 6.58 -7.90 0.94
N GLY A 102 6.42 -7.53 2.22
CA GLY A 102 6.33 -6.14 2.67
C GLY A 102 5.05 -5.41 2.22
N ALA A 103 4.15 -6.10 1.52
CA ALA A 103 2.89 -5.60 0.99
C ALA A 103 1.96 -6.75 0.57
N PRO A 104 0.64 -6.52 0.53
CA PRO A 104 -0.06 -5.40 1.14
C PRO A 104 -0.25 -5.57 2.65
N SER A 105 -0.14 -4.48 3.41
CA SER A 105 -0.31 -4.49 4.87
C SER A 105 -1.76 -4.25 5.33
N VAL A 106 -2.64 -3.84 4.41
CA VAL A 106 -4.06 -3.53 4.69
C VAL A 106 -4.94 -4.77 4.98
N PRO A 107 -4.74 -5.94 4.33
CA PRO A 107 -5.60 -7.12 4.54
C PRO A 107 -5.80 -7.51 6.00
N PHE A 108 -4.74 -7.41 6.82
CA PHE A 108 -4.83 -7.73 8.24
C PHE A 108 -5.84 -6.85 8.96
N SER A 109 -5.81 -5.52 8.73
CA SER A 109 -6.77 -4.60 9.32
C SER A 109 -8.20 -4.86 8.85
N GLU A 110 -8.39 -5.28 7.60
CA GLU A 110 -9.71 -5.57 7.06
C GLU A 110 -10.30 -6.86 7.63
N VAL A 111 -9.47 -7.89 7.87
CA VAL A 111 -9.92 -9.09 8.59
C VAL A 111 -10.33 -8.75 10.02
N VAL A 112 -9.56 -7.92 10.74
CA VAL A 112 -9.88 -7.54 12.13
C VAL A 112 -11.14 -6.69 12.21
N LEU A 113 -11.34 -5.75 11.28
CA LEU A 113 -12.49 -4.83 11.30
C LEU A 113 -13.76 -5.41 10.68
N TYR A 114 -13.61 -6.24 9.63
CA TYR A 114 -14.73 -6.66 8.79
C TYR A 114 -14.86 -8.18 8.64
N GLY A 115 -14.00 -8.99 9.25
CA GLY A 115 -14.12 -10.44 9.25
C GLY A 115 -15.42 -10.89 9.92
N ALA A 116 -16.17 -11.74 9.23
CA ALA A 116 -17.39 -12.35 9.75
C ALA A 116 -17.52 -13.76 9.15
N ASP A 117 -17.92 -14.74 9.95
CA ASP A 117 -17.96 -16.15 9.56
C ASP A 117 -19.12 -16.46 8.58
N ASP A 118 -20.07 -15.54 8.41
CA ASP A 118 -21.33 -15.74 7.69
C ASP A 118 -21.41 -14.99 6.35
N CYS A 119 -20.40 -14.19 5.99
CA CYS A 119 -20.43 -13.43 4.74
C CYS A 119 -19.05 -13.15 4.15
N ASN A 120 -18.92 -13.37 2.84
CA ASN A 120 -17.71 -13.02 2.09
C ASN A 120 -17.71 -11.52 1.80
N ARG A 121 -16.58 -10.84 2.05
CA ARG A 121 -16.39 -9.41 1.80
C ARG A 121 -15.13 -9.17 1.00
N ALA A 122 -15.21 -8.21 0.08
CA ALA A 122 -14.08 -7.74 -0.70
C ALA A 122 -13.93 -6.23 -0.52
N SER A 123 -12.70 -5.78 -0.25
CA SER A 123 -12.35 -4.37 -0.12
C SER A 123 -11.19 -4.06 -1.07
N LEU A 124 -11.29 -2.90 -1.74
CA LEU A 124 -10.22 -2.37 -2.58
C LEU A 124 -9.52 -1.24 -1.82
N ALA A 125 -8.24 -1.44 -1.49
CA ALA A 125 -7.38 -0.42 -0.89
C ALA A 125 -6.41 0.14 -1.93
N GLY A 126 -6.22 1.47 -1.93
CA GLY A 126 -5.52 2.26 -2.96
C GLY A 126 -4.05 1.92 -3.27
N ALA A 127 -3.45 2.72 -4.16
CA ALA A 127 -2.36 2.35 -5.06
C ALA A 127 -0.99 1.92 -4.43
N PRO A 128 -0.30 0.91 -5.00
CA PRO A 128 -0.86 0.00 -5.99
C PRO A 128 -2.04 -0.78 -5.38
N VAL A 129 -3.13 -0.88 -6.14
CA VAL A 129 -4.45 -1.35 -5.66
C VAL A 129 -4.29 -2.75 -5.09
N ASN A 130 -4.63 -2.90 -3.82
CA ASN A 130 -4.60 -4.17 -3.12
C ASN A 130 -6.04 -4.62 -2.89
N ILE A 131 -6.33 -5.86 -3.28
CA ILE A 131 -7.63 -6.47 -3.11
C ILE A 131 -7.49 -7.51 -2.02
N THR A 132 -8.17 -7.30 -0.91
CA THR A 132 -8.31 -8.34 0.11
C THR A 132 -9.62 -9.09 -0.16
N VAL A 133 -9.51 -10.38 -0.44
CA VAL A 133 -10.67 -11.26 -0.64
C VAL A 133 -10.78 -12.17 0.58
N MET A 134 -11.79 -11.95 1.41
CA MET A 134 -12.15 -12.87 2.48
C MET A 134 -13.11 -13.93 1.89
N VAL A 135 -12.47 -14.97 1.36
CA VAL A 135 -12.94 -16.24 0.75
C VAL A 135 -13.92 -16.16 -0.45
N ALA A 136 -13.53 -16.88 -1.50
CA ALA A 136 -14.26 -17.26 -2.72
C ALA A 136 -14.75 -16.13 -3.64
N LEU A 137 -13.82 -15.34 -4.20
CA LEU A 137 -14.03 -14.71 -5.49
C LEU A 137 -13.02 -15.28 -6.50
N PRO A 138 -13.41 -15.62 -7.75
CA PRO A 138 -12.49 -16.19 -8.72
C PRO A 138 -11.30 -15.26 -8.98
N LEU A 139 -10.08 -15.79 -8.96
CA LEU A 139 -8.80 -15.09 -9.19
C LEU A 139 -8.81 -14.12 -10.40
N LEU A 140 -9.63 -14.41 -11.41
CA LEU A 140 -9.81 -13.63 -12.63
C LEU A 140 -10.37 -12.22 -12.38
N ILE A 141 -11.26 -12.04 -11.40
CA ILE A 141 -11.87 -10.74 -11.08
C ILE A 141 -10.87 -9.85 -10.34
N ALA A 142 -10.09 -10.45 -9.42
CA ALA A 142 -9.00 -9.76 -8.74
C ALA A 142 -7.91 -9.31 -9.73
N ALA A 143 -7.56 -10.14 -10.71
CA ALA A 143 -6.61 -9.80 -11.76
C ALA A 143 -7.10 -8.67 -12.69
N ALA A 144 -8.39 -8.66 -13.06
CA ALA A 144 -8.97 -7.63 -13.91
C ALA A 144 -8.96 -6.23 -13.25
N LEU A 145 -9.17 -6.17 -11.93
CA LEU A 145 -9.18 -4.91 -11.17
C LEU A 145 -7.77 -4.35 -10.94
N ALA A 146 -6.76 -5.22 -10.77
CA ALA A 146 -5.35 -4.81 -10.64
C ALA A 146 -4.77 -4.16 -11.92
N GLY A 147 -5.33 -4.49 -13.09
CA GLY A 147 -4.87 -4.00 -14.40
C GLY A 147 -5.29 -2.57 -14.78
N THR A 148 -6.11 -1.88 -13.98
CA THR A 148 -6.71 -0.57 -14.36
C THR A 148 -5.80 0.66 -14.15
N ARG A 149 -4.51 0.45 -13.84
CA ARG A 149 -3.54 1.50 -13.45
C ARG A 149 -3.24 2.60 -14.48
N PHE A 150 -3.62 2.51 -15.75
CA PHE A 150 -2.97 3.33 -16.78
C PHE A 150 -3.51 4.73 -17.10
N PHE A 151 -4.58 5.24 -16.48
CA PHE A 151 -5.16 6.53 -16.94
C PHE A 151 -5.59 7.54 -15.86
N VAL A 152 -5.09 7.41 -14.63
CA VAL A 152 -5.36 8.39 -13.56
C VAL A 152 -4.07 9.11 -13.19
N ASP A 153 -3.55 9.91 -14.12
CA ASP A 153 -2.70 11.05 -13.76
C ASP A 153 -2.70 12.10 -14.88
N THR A 154 -3.66 13.03 -14.85
CA THR A 154 -3.53 14.36 -15.44
C THR A 154 -4.37 15.32 -14.59
N ASP A 155 -3.91 16.56 -14.41
CA ASP A 155 -4.49 17.63 -13.57
C ASP A 155 -5.90 18.12 -13.99
N ARG A 156 -6.73 17.29 -14.62
CA ARG A 156 -8.06 17.67 -15.15
C ARG A 156 -9.13 16.61 -14.89
N GLY A 157 -9.29 16.19 -13.63
CA GLY A 157 -10.45 15.42 -13.17
C GLY A 157 -10.65 14.04 -13.84
N LEU A 158 -11.74 13.34 -13.49
CA LEU A 158 -12.08 12.02 -14.05
C LEU A 158 -12.28 12.11 -15.57
N CYS A 159 -11.35 11.57 -16.36
CA CYS A 159 -11.54 11.42 -17.79
C CYS A 159 -12.70 10.47 -18.09
N ARG A 160 -13.51 10.78 -19.11
CA ARG A 160 -14.64 9.94 -19.59
C ARG A 160 -14.27 8.47 -19.86
N GLY A 161 -12.99 8.20 -20.15
CA GLY A 161 -12.47 6.84 -20.33
C GLY A 161 -12.49 5.98 -19.06
N ALA A 162 -12.40 6.58 -17.86
CA ALA A 162 -12.40 5.84 -16.60
C ALA A 162 -13.73 5.12 -16.34
N LEU A 163 -14.85 5.79 -16.63
CA LEU A 163 -16.18 5.20 -16.50
C LEU A 163 -16.43 4.09 -17.52
N ILE A 164 -15.90 4.23 -18.73
CA ILE A 164 -16.02 3.21 -19.80
C ILE A 164 -15.19 1.98 -19.44
N THR A 165 -13.93 2.15 -19.02
CA THR A 165 -13.07 1.03 -18.61
C THR A 165 -13.64 0.32 -17.38
N PHE A 166 -14.17 1.08 -16.41
CA PHE A 166 -14.88 0.49 -15.27
C PHE A 166 -16.09 -0.31 -15.72
N ALA A 167 -16.97 0.26 -16.55
CA ALA A 167 -18.17 -0.42 -17.05
C ALA A 167 -17.85 -1.68 -17.86
N VAL A 168 -16.81 -1.64 -18.71
CA VAL A 168 -16.39 -2.79 -19.53
C VAL A 168 -15.79 -3.89 -18.65
N ALA A 169 -14.91 -3.55 -17.71
CA ALA A 169 -14.33 -4.53 -16.79
C ALA A 169 -15.41 -5.17 -15.89
N TRP A 170 -16.39 -4.37 -15.46
CA TRP A 170 -17.51 -4.84 -14.65
C TRP A 170 -18.45 -5.76 -15.45
N ALA A 171 -18.79 -5.39 -16.69
CA ALA A 171 -19.61 -6.21 -17.59
C ALA A 171 -18.92 -7.53 -17.97
N ALA A 172 -17.61 -7.50 -18.24
CA ALA A 172 -16.82 -8.70 -18.53
C ALA A 172 -16.76 -9.63 -17.30
N SER A 173 -16.59 -9.07 -16.11
CA SER A 173 -16.58 -9.84 -14.86
C SER A 173 -17.94 -10.49 -14.58
N LEU A 174 -19.04 -9.76 -14.80
CA LEU A 174 -20.39 -10.30 -14.67
C LEU A 174 -20.68 -11.41 -15.69
N LEU A 175 -20.21 -11.25 -16.94
CA LEU A 175 -20.37 -12.27 -17.97
C LEU A 175 -19.60 -13.56 -17.62
N VAL A 176 -18.37 -13.44 -17.12
CA VAL A 176 -17.58 -14.58 -16.66
C VAL A 176 -18.26 -15.26 -15.46
N CYS A 177 -18.75 -14.49 -14.48
CA CYS A 177 -19.53 -15.03 -13.37
C CYS A 177 -20.78 -15.78 -13.85
N TRP A 178 -21.52 -15.22 -14.81
CA TRP A 178 -22.73 -15.85 -15.34
C TRP A 178 -22.42 -17.14 -16.11
N LEU A 179 -21.36 -17.16 -16.93
CA LEU A 179 -20.94 -18.35 -17.65
C LEU A 179 -20.46 -19.47 -16.71
N VAL A 180 -19.72 -19.11 -15.66
CA VAL A 180 -19.17 -20.09 -14.70
C VAL A 180 -20.25 -20.60 -13.75
N LEU A 181 -21.07 -19.71 -13.18
CA LEU A 181 -22.02 -20.08 -12.12
C LEU A 181 -23.36 -20.60 -12.66
N TYR A 182 -23.76 -20.18 -13.87
CA TYR A 182 -25.11 -20.44 -14.38
C TYR A 182 -25.17 -21.36 -15.60
N GLN A 183 -24.11 -21.38 -16.42
CA GLN A 183 -24.03 -22.23 -17.63
C GLN A 183 -23.18 -23.50 -17.43
N GLY A 184 -22.59 -23.70 -16.24
CA GLY A 184 -21.88 -24.94 -15.88
C GLY A 184 -20.65 -25.27 -16.74
N VAL A 185 -20.01 -24.25 -17.32
CA VAL A 185 -18.97 -24.43 -18.36
C VAL A 185 -17.63 -24.95 -17.80
N MET A 186 -17.43 -24.99 -16.48
CA MET A 186 -16.24 -25.57 -15.85
C MET A 186 -16.65 -26.57 -14.74
N PRO A 187 -16.33 -27.87 -14.87
CA PRO A 187 -16.53 -28.82 -13.78
C PRO A 187 -15.42 -28.60 -12.72
N PHE A 188 -15.81 -28.53 -11.45
CA PHE A 188 -14.89 -28.70 -10.33
C PHE A 188 -14.67 -30.20 -10.05
#